data_AF-A0A8S8YVC2-F1
#
_entry.id   AF-A0A8S8YVC2-F1
#
_cell.length_a   1.000
_cell.length_b   1.000
_cell.length_c   1.000
_cell.angle_alpha   90.00
_cell.angle_beta   90.00
_cell.angle_gamma   90.00
#
_symmetry.space_group_name_H-M   'P 1'
#
loop_
_entity.id
_entity.type
_entity.pdbx_description
1 polymer ?
#
loop_
_entity_poly.entity_id
_entity_poly.type
_entity_poly.pdbx_seq_one_letter_code
_entity_poly.pdbx_strand_id
1 'polypeptide(L)'
;MKFDNLKSILSSPIIPEIKSNLDYKPASVLIVIYGDNPTIIMTEKPKSMKFHAGEISFPGGKFDSSDSDLLDTALRETSEEIGLNVSKNDVIGQLTPVQTLTTGFLILPFVLC
;
A
#
# COMPACT_ATOMS: atom_id res chain seq x y z
N MET A 1 -20.61 4.19 10.44
CA MET A 1 -20.33 5.14 9.34
C MET A 1 -20.54 4.37 8.05
N LYS A 2 -21.35 4.84 7.09
CA LYS A 2 -21.61 4.10 5.83
C LYS A 2 -20.42 4.25 4.88
N PHE A 3 -20.11 3.21 4.11
CA PHE A 3 -19.00 3.16 3.14
C PHE A 3 -18.91 4.38 2.22
N ASP A 4 -20.04 4.88 1.75
CA ASP A 4 -20.10 6.02 0.84
C ASP A 4 -19.43 7.28 1.43
N ASN A 5 -19.51 7.46 2.76
CA ASN A 5 -18.86 8.59 3.44
C ASN A 5 -17.34 8.38 3.50
N LEU A 6 -16.89 7.16 3.79
CA LEU A 6 -15.46 6.83 3.84
C LEU A 6 -14.82 6.98 2.46
N LYS A 7 -15.49 6.46 1.42
CA LYS A 7 -15.06 6.61 0.03
C LYS A 7 -14.96 8.08 -0.34
N SER A 8 -15.94 8.91 0.03
CA SER A 8 -15.88 10.37 -0.20
C SER A 8 -14.67 11.03 0.46
N ILE A 9 -14.37 10.68 1.71
CA ILE A 9 -13.26 11.28 2.48
C ILE A 9 -11.89 10.82 1.97
N LEU A 10 -11.74 9.54 1.64
CA LEU A 10 -10.48 8.94 1.23
C LEU A 10 -10.23 9.02 -0.28
N SER A 11 -11.22 9.47 -1.06
CA SER A 11 -11.06 9.68 -2.49
C SER A 11 -10.06 10.80 -2.75
N SER A 12 -9.03 10.49 -3.51
CA SER A 12 -8.02 11.47 -3.93
C SER A 12 -7.49 11.13 -5.32
N PRO A 13 -6.91 12.10 -6.03
CA PRO A 13 -6.15 11.81 -7.24
C PRO A 13 -5.04 10.78 -6.96
N ILE A 14 -4.89 9.83 -7.87
CA ILE A 14 -3.82 8.84 -7.85
C ILE A 14 -2.66 9.37 -8.71
N ILE A 15 -1.52 9.60 -8.07
CA ILE A 15 -0.26 10.00 -8.69
C ILE A 15 0.78 8.96 -8.25
N PRO A 16 0.93 7.85 -8.99
CA PRO A 16 1.65 6.66 -8.54
C PRO A 16 3.18 6.78 -8.72
N GLU A 17 3.69 8.00 -8.58
CA GLU A 17 5.10 8.35 -8.71
C GLU A 17 5.49 9.26 -7.56
N ILE A 18 6.70 9.04 -7.04
CA ILE A 18 7.33 9.98 -6.12
C ILE A 18 8.40 10.74 -6.88
N LYS A 19 8.20 12.05 -7.05
CA LYS A 19 9.25 12.95 -7.52
C LYS A 19 10.05 13.41 -6.32
N SER A 20 11.18 12.75 -6.04
CA SER A 20 12.09 13.16 -4.98
C SER A 20 13.53 13.15 -5.47
N ASN A 21 14.27 14.19 -5.10
CA ASN A 21 15.68 14.40 -5.44
C ASN A 21 16.64 13.71 -4.44
N LEU A 22 16.11 12.91 -3.52
CA LEU A 22 16.88 12.16 -2.52
C LEU A 22 17.03 10.70 -2.96
N ASP A 23 18.10 10.04 -2.53
CA ASP A 23 18.22 8.58 -2.63
C ASP A 23 17.31 7.93 -1.58
N TYR A 24 16.17 7.38 -2.02
CA TYR A 24 15.28 6.57 -1.19
C TYR A 24 14.99 5.23 -1.86
N LYS A 25 14.58 4.26 -1.05
CA LYS A 25 14.12 2.97 -1.56
C LYS A 25 12.60 3.05 -1.79
N PRO A 26 12.11 3.08 -3.04
CA PRO A 26 10.68 3.13 -3.30
C PRO A 26 9.98 1.86 -2.81
N ALA A 27 8.85 2.03 -2.13
CA ALA A 27 7.99 0.98 -1.65
C ALA A 27 6.53 1.45 -1.67
N SER A 28 5.60 0.50 -1.64
CA SER A 28 4.18 0.78 -1.74
C SER A 28 3.36 -0.21 -0.94
N VAL A 29 2.23 0.24 -0.42
CA VAL A 29 1.30 -0.59 0.37
C VAL A 29 -0.14 -0.34 -0.06
N LEU A 30 -0.99 -1.36 0.09
CA LEU A 30 -2.44 -1.24 -0.11
C LEU A 30 -3.18 -1.31 1.23
N ILE A 31 -3.94 -0.27 1.54
CA ILE A 31 -4.85 -0.23 2.68
C ILE A 31 -6.21 -0.72 2.16
N VAL A 32 -6.54 -1.97 2.46
CA VAL A 32 -7.82 -2.58 2.08
C VAL A 32 -8.82 -2.42 3.21
N ILE A 33 -9.89 -1.69 2.95
CA ILE A 33 -11.01 -1.46 3.86
C ILE A 33 -12.22 -2.23 3.32
N TYR A 34 -12.89 -3.03 4.15
CA TYR A 34 -14.02 -3.85 3.70
C TYR A 34 -15.03 -4.16 4.82
N GLY A 35 -16.20 -4.65 4.42
CA GLY A 35 -17.31 -5.05 5.31
C GLY A 35 -18.12 -3.90 5.92
N ASP A 36 -19.42 -4.10 6.14
CA ASP A 36 -20.37 -3.07 6.62
C ASP A 36 -19.91 -2.35 7.90
N ASN A 37 -19.13 -3.06 8.72
CA ASN A 37 -18.30 -2.47 9.76
C ASN A 37 -16.85 -2.35 9.24
N PRO A 38 -16.38 -1.14 8.89
CA PRO A 38 -15.10 -0.93 8.22
C PRO A 38 -13.96 -1.64 8.94
N THR A 39 -13.38 -2.63 8.28
CA THR A 39 -12.28 -3.45 8.78
C THR A 39 -11.09 -3.31 7.85
N ILE A 40 -9.89 -3.25 8.41
CA ILE A 40 -8.65 -3.13 7.62
C ILE A 40 -7.92 -4.47 7.61
N ILE A 41 -7.50 -4.91 6.42
CA ILE A 41 -6.64 -6.09 6.28
C ILE A 41 -5.21 -5.71 6.66
N MET A 42 -4.59 -6.54 7.50
CA MET A 42 -3.16 -6.46 7.85
C MET A 42 -2.53 -7.84 7.72
N THR A 43 -1.24 -7.86 7.42
CA THR A 43 -0.40 -9.07 7.33
C THR A 43 0.58 -9.08 8.50
N GLU A 44 0.93 -10.28 8.98
CA GLU A 44 2.10 -10.48 9.84
C GLU A 44 3.26 -10.94 8.97
N LYS A 45 4.35 -10.18 8.94
CA LYS A 45 5.50 -10.54 8.12
C LYS A 45 6.16 -11.83 8.62
N PRO A 46 6.65 -12.70 7.72
CA PRO A 46 7.32 -13.93 8.12
C PRO A 46 8.45 -13.66 9.11
N LYS A 47 8.52 -14.45 10.18
CA LYS A 47 9.56 -14.30 11.23
C LYS A 47 10.98 -14.54 10.72
N SER A 48 11.12 -15.08 9.51
CA SER A 48 12.40 -15.34 8.83
C SER A 48 12.95 -14.15 8.03
N MET A 49 12.20 -13.05 7.89
CA MET A 49 12.64 -11.90 7.07
C MET A 49 13.83 -11.16 7.69
N LYS A 50 14.72 -10.61 6.86
CA LYS A 50 15.86 -9.81 7.33
C LYS A 50 15.46 -8.46 7.93
N PHE A 51 14.32 -7.91 7.53
CA PHE A 51 13.78 -6.64 7.99
C PHE A 51 12.31 -6.82 8.35
N HIS A 52 11.85 -6.21 9.45
CA HIS A 52 10.44 -6.20 9.87
C HIS A 52 9.83 -7.58 10.16
N ALA A 53 10.63 -8.57 10.59
CA ALA A 53 10.16 -9.91 10.91
C ALA A 53 9.14 -9.90 12.07
N GLY A 54 7.97 -10.50 11.85
CA GLY A 54 6.88 -10.55 12.83
C GLY A 54 6.16 -9.21 13.05
N GLU A 55 6.48 -8.17 12.27
CA GLU A 55 5.75 -6.91 12.33
C GLU A 55 4.38 -7.05 11.65
N ILE A 56 3.40 -6.34 12.20
CA ILE A 56 2.08 -6.19 11.59
C ILE A 56 2.16 -5.02 10.61
N SER A 57 1.81 -5.29 9.35
CA SER A 57 1.89 -4.31 8.26
C SER A 57 0.65 -4.36 7.37
N PHE A 58 0.44 -3.31 6.58
CA PHE A 58 -0.40 -3.44 5.39
C PHE A 58 0.30 -4.32 4.34
N PRO A 59 -0.47 -5.03 3.50
CA PRO A 59 0.12 -5.75 2.38
C PRO A 59 0.86 -4.77 1.46
N GLY A 60 2.05 -5.17 1.03
CA GLY A 60 2.91 -4.31 0.23
C GLY A 60 4.39 -4.57 0.41
N GLY A 61 5.18 -3.91 -0.42
CA GLY A 61 6.59 -4.23 -0.54
C GLY A 61 7.38 -3.20 -1.31
N LYS A 62 8.58 -3.62 -1.73
CA LYS A 62 9.53 -2.78 -2.45
C LYS A 62 9.12 -2.73 -3.92
N PHE A 63 9.34 -1.57 -4.56
CA PHE A 63 9.22 -1.43 -6.00
C PHE A 63 10.19 -2.38 -6.73
N ASP A 64 9.66 -3.14 -7.68
CA ASP A 64 10.44 -3.95 -8.61
C ASP A 64 10.53 -3.27 -9.99
N SER A 65 11.61 -3.53 -10.72
CA SER A 65 11.78 -3.08 -12.10
C SER A 65 10.71 -3.58 -13.07
N SER A 66 9.99 -4.65 -12.73
CA SER A 66 8.83 -5.12 -13.51
C SER A 66 7.57 -4.30 -13.30
N ASP A 67 7.49 -3.52 -12.21
CA ASP A 67 6.31 -2.74 -11.86
C ASP A 67 6.25 -1.48 -12.74
N SER A 68 5.07 -1.18 -13.29
CA SER A 68 4.91 0.02 -14.13
C SER A 68 5.03 1.32 -13.33
N ASP A 69 4.59 1.29 -12.07
CA ASP A 69 4.51 2.40 -11.14
C ASP A 69 4.33 1.88 -9.71
N LEU A 70 4.26 2.77 -8.70
CA LEU A 70 4.11 2.36 -7.31
C LEU A 70 2.73 1.78 -6.97
N LEU A 71 1.69 2.10 -7.74
CA LEU A 71 0.39 1.47 -7.56
C LEU A 71 0.49 0.00 -7.98
N ASP A 72 1.15 -0.27 -9.10
CA ASP A 72 1.42 -1.64 -9.58
C ASP A 72 2.18 -2.47 -8.53
N THR A 73 3.17 -1.87 -7.87
CA THR A 73 3.86 -2.50 -6.72
C THR A 73 2.89 -2.90 -5.61
N ALA A 74 2.00 -2.00 -5.17
CA ALA A 74 1.05 -2.31 -4.10
C ALA A 74 0.10 -3.44 -4.50
N LEU A 75 -0.39 -3.45 -5.75
CA LEU A 75 -1.31 -4.47 -6.24
C LEU A 75 -0.63 -5.83 -6.38
N ARG A 76 0.57 -5.88 -6.96
CA ARG A 76 1.37 -7.11 -7.10
C ARG A 76 1.66 -7.73 -5.74
N GLU A 77 2.24 -6.95 -4.82
CA GLU A 77 2.59 -7.43 -3.47
C GLU A 77 1.34 -7.89 -2.70
N THR A 78 0.22 -7.19 -2.83
CA THR A 78 -1.05 -7.62 -2.22
C THR A 78 -1.52 -8.96 -2.78
N SER A 79 -1.42 -9.17 -4.10
CA SER A 79 -1.75 -10.45 -4.72
C SER A 79 -0.82 -11.57 -4.23
N GLU A 80 0.50 -11.30 -4.15
CA GLU A 80 1.49 -12.27 -3.67
C GLU A 80 1.33 -12.64 -2.20
N GLU A 81 1.07 -11.67 -1.31
CA GLU A 81 1.01 -11.89 0.13
C GLU A 81 -0.32 -12.50 0.59
N ILE A 82 -1.45 -12.08 0.01
CA ILE A 82 -2.79 -12.45 0.49
C ILE A 82 -3.72 -13.02 -0.60
N GLY A 83 -3.24 -13.17 -1.84
CA GLY A 83 -4.02 -13.74 -2.95
C GLY A 83 -5.14 -12.83 -3.47
N LEU A 84 -5.19 -11.57 -3.04
CA LEU A 84 -6.23 -10.62 -3.43
C LEU A 84 -5.86 -9.96 -4.76
N ASN A 85 -6.62 -10.31 -5.81
CA ASN A 85 -6.49 -9.72 -7.14
C ASN A 85 -7.48 -8.57 -7.30
N VAL A 86 -6.96 -7.36 -7.45
CA VAL A 86 -7.73 -6.11 -7.56
C VAL A 86 -7.20 -5.27 -8.72
N SER A 87 -8.09 -4.49 -9.34
CA SER A 87 -7.75 -3.62 -10.46
C SER A 87 -7.30 -2.24 -9.97
N LYS A 88 -6.51 -1.52 -10.79
CA LYS A 88 -6.19 -0.11 -10.56
C LYS A 88 -7.47 0.75 -10.40
N ASN A 89 -8.58 0.36 -11.03
CA ASN A 89 -9.87 1.06 -10.95
C ASN A 89 -10.60 0.87 -9.60
N ASP A 90 -10.21 -0.12 -8.81
CA ASP A 90 -10.80 -0.37 -7.49
C ASP A 90 -10.16 0.49 -6.39
N VAL A 91 -8.98 1.07 -6.68
CA VAL A 91 -8.29 1.98 -5.78
C VAL A 91 -8.96 3.35 -5.84
N ILE A 92 -9.36 3.83 -4.67
CA ILE A 92 -10.15 5.04 -4.52
C ILE A 92 -9.29 6.28 -4.25
N GLY A 93 -8.06 6.08 -3.76
CA GLY A 93 -7.19 7.19 -3.40
C GLY A 93 -5.79 6.78 -2.97
N GLN A 94 -5.03 7.79 -2.58
CA GLN A 94 -3.62 7.75 -2.25
C GLN A 94 -3.37 8.67 -1.05
N LEU A 95 -2.55 8.22 -0.11
CA LEU A 95 -2.16 9.01 1.06
C LEU A 95 -0.78 9.65 0.85
N THR A 96 -0.44 10.58 1.75
CA THR A 96 0.88 11.20 1.77
C THR A 96 1.98 10.14 1.94
N PRO A 97 3.07 10.20 1.14
CA PRO A 97 4.20 9.30 1.32
C PRO A 97 4.80 9.36 2.73
N VAL A 98 5.24 8.22 3.27
CA VAL A 98 5.84 8.11 4.59
C VAL A 98 7.25 7.53 4.48
N GLN A 99 8.24 8.21 5.06
CA GLN A 99 9.60 7.71 5.12
C GLN A 99 9.83 6.86 6.38
N THR A 100 10.39 5.68 6.19
CA THR A 100 10.84 4.83 7.30
C THR A 100 12.19 5.33 7.83
N LEU A 101 12.26 5.58 9.14
CA LEU A 101 13.45 6.13 9.78
C LEU A 101 14.63 5.15 9.80
N THR A 102 14.36 3.85 9.91
CA THR A 102 15.38 2.81 10.13
C THR A 102 15.90 2.21 8.83
N THR A 103 15.05 2.07 7.81
CA THR A 103 15.36 1.33 6.58
C THR A 103 15.54 2.20 5.34
N GLY A 104 15.10 3.47 5.40
CA GLY A 104 15.22 4.42 4.29
C GLY A 104 14.23 4.19 3.13
N PHE A 105 13.19 3.38 3.35
CA PHE A 105 12.07 3.28 2.41
C PHE A 105 11.24 4.56 2.44
N LEU A 106 10.78 4.98 1.26
CA LEU A 106 9.73 5.95 1.11
C LEU A 106 8.51 5.22 0.57
N ILE A 107 7.50 5.09 1.42
CA ILE A 107 6.33 4.26 1.20
C ILE A 107 5.20 5.14 0.67
N LEU A 108 4.62 4.78 -0.47
CA LEU A 108 3.41 5.41 -0.98
C LEU A 108 2.17 4.55 -0.69
N PRO A 109 1.23 5.00 0.17
CA PRO A 109 0.05 4.20 0.48
C PRO A 109 -1.10 4.47 -0.50
N PHE A 110 -1.75 3.40 -0.94
CA PHE A 110 -3.00 3.44 -1.71
C PHE A 110 -4.17 2.88 -0.89
N VAL A 111 -5.38 3.34 -1.19
CA VAL A 111 -6.60 2.94 -0.46
C VAL A 111 -7.56 2.24 -1.39
N LEU A 112 -8.02 1.07 -0.99
CA LEU A 112 -9.13 0.34 -1.58
C LEU A 112 -10.25 0.20 -0.53
N CYS A 113 -11.50 0.42 -0.94
CA CYS A 113 -12.65 0.51 -0.05
C CYS A 113 -13.94 0.04 -0.71
#